data_AF-A0A7W7NXJ3-F1
#
_entry.id   AF-A0A7W7NXJ3-F1
#
_cell.length_a   1.000
_cell.length_b   1.000
_cell.length_c   1.000
_cell.angle_alpha   90.00
_cell.angle_beta   90.00
_cell.angle_gamma   90.00
#
_symmetry.space_group_name_H-M   'P 1'
#
loop_
_entity.id
_entity.type
_entity.pdbx_description
1 polymer ?
#
loop_
_entity_poly.entity_id
_entity_poly.type
_entity_poly.pdbx_seq_one_letter_code
_entity_poly.pdbx_strand_id
1 'polypeptide(L)'
;MIAREVRRHDDGAIPPVPAERSSTRLRVTGKLQLAQRGPVLLTDDGAWLLETEKDLRSLVGQTIVAEGERHGLDHLRVDYAAPARDRP
;
A
#
# COMPACT_ATOMS: atom_id res chain seq x y z
N MET A 1 61.50 -19.35 -14.17
CA MET A 1 60.21 -20.05 -14.35
C MET A 1 59.21 -19.33 -13.45
N ILE A 2 58.19 -18.72 -14.04
CA ILE A 2 57.45 -17.58 -13.47
C ILE A 2 56.14 -18.08 -12.84
N ALA A 3 55.89 -17.67 -11.60
CA ALA A 3 54.64 -17.89 -10.88
C ALA A 3 53.44 -17.37 -11.68
N ARG A 4 52.35 -18.14 -11.73
CA ARG A 4 51.05 -17.69 -12.25
C ARG A 4 50.00 -17.96 -11.18
N GLU A 5 49.90 -17.00 -10.27
CA GLU A 5 48.77 -16.88 -9.35
C GLU A 5 47.54 -16.47 -10.17
N VAL A 6 46.61 -17.40 -10.28
CA VAL A 6 45.29 -17.17 -10.90
C VAL A 6 44.44 -16.35 -9.93
N ARG A 7 44.47 -15.04 -10.08
CA ARG A 7 43.51 -14.14 -9.42
C ARG A 7 42.12 -14.48 -9.93
N ARG A 8 41.32 -15.14 -9.08
CA ARG A 8 39.89 -15.30 -9.29
C ARG A 8 39.29 -13.89 -9.34
N HIS A 9 38.70 -13.56 -10.47
CA HIS A 9 37.82 -12.40 -10.62
C HIS A 9 36.72 -12.53 -9.56
N ASP A 10 36.74 -11.62 -8.60
CA ASP A 10 35.61 -11.32 -7.73
C ASP A 10 34.53 -10.74 -8.65
N ASP A 11 33.60 -11.60 -9.05
CA ASP A 11 32.40 -11.21 -9.78
C ASP A 11 31.60 -10.35 -8.81
N GLY A 12 31.67 -9.03 -9.02
CA GLY A 12 31.05 -8.01 -8.19
C GLY A 12 29.56 -8.28 -8.09
N ALA A 13 29.18 -8.99 -7.03
CA ALA A 13 27.81 -9.15 -6.62
C ALA A 13 27.26 -7.76 -6.38
N ILE A 14 26.46 -7.26 -7.32
CA ILE A 14 25.61 -6.10 -7.09
C ILE A 14 24.74 -6.52 -5.90
N PRO A 15 24.89 -5.92 -4.70
CA PRO A 15 23.97 -6.24 -3.62
C PRO A 15 22.57 -5.93 -4.14
N PRO A 16 21.55 -6.76 -3.84
CA PRO A 16 20.18 -6.34 -4.13
C PRO A 16 20.03 -4.98 -3.46
N VAL A 17 19.87 -3.93 -4.24
CA VAL A 17 19.40 -2.66 -3.70
C VAL A 17 18.19 -3.03 -2.86
N PRO A 18 18.16 -2.75 -1.54
CA PRO A 18 16.88 -2.75 -0.88
C PRO A 18 16.10 -1.72 -1.68
N ALA A 19 15.15 -2.17 -2.48
CA ALA A 19 14.11 -1.30 -2.94
C ALA A 19 13.53 -0.79 -1.63
N GLU A 20 13.96 0.40 -1.21
CA GLU A 20 13.17 1.28 -0.40
C GLU A 20 11.89 1.45 -1.21
N ARG A 21 11.02 0.45 -1.10
CA ARG A 21 9.61 0.64 -1.31
C ARG A 21 9.33 1.68 -0.26
N SER A 22 9.25 2.94 -0.68
CA SER A 22 8.56 3.97 0.09
C SER A 22 7.09 3.54 0.15
N SER A 23 6.84 2.44 0.84
CA SER A 23 5.54 1.96 1.27
C SER A 23 5.13 2.92 2.35
N THR A 24 4.71 4.11 1.92
CA THR A 24 4.16 5.09 2.84
C THR A 24 2.85 4.51 3.32
N ARG A 25 2.87 4.02 4.57
CA ARG A 25 1.67 3.61 5.24
C ARG A 25 0.82 4.86 5.45
N LEU A 26 -0.41 4.83 4.95
CA LEU A 26 -1.34 5.94 5.02
C LEU A 26 -2.57 5.53 5.82
N ARG A 27 -3.11 6.52 6.52
CA ARG A 27 -4.41 6.44 7.17
C ARG A 27 -5.30 7.49 6.53
N VAL A 28 -6.41 7.04 5.98
CA VAL A 28 -7.33 7.85 5.17
C VAL A 28 -8.72 7.72 5.77
N THR A 29 -9.41 8.85 5.95
CA THR A 29 -10.77 8.88 6.47
C THR A 29 -11.70 9.44 5.40
N GLY A 30 -12.80 8.76 5.13
CA GLY A 30 -13.73 9.18 4.09
C GLY A 30 -15.00 8.35 4.06
N LYS A 31 -15.91 8.69 3.15
CA LYS A 31 -17.14 7.92 2.94
C LYS A 31 -16.88 6.73 2.02
N LEU A 32 -17.20 5.53 2.48
CA LEU A 32 -17.06 4.32 1.67
C LEU A 32 -18.21 4.21 0.67
N GLN A 33 -17.89 3.97 -0.60
CA GLN A 33 -18.83 3.63 -1.66
C GLN A 33 -18.39 2.36 -2.40
N LEU A 34 -19.32 1.74 -3.11
CA LEU A 34 -19.04 0.62 -4.00
C LEU A 34 -19.13 1.10 -5.44
N ALA A 35 -18.01 1.04 -6.18
CA ALA A 35 -17.94 1.36 -7.59
C ALA A 35 -17.76 0.09 -8.44
N GLN A 36 -17.84 0.22 -9.77
CA GLN A 36 -17.67 -0.91 -10.69
C GLN A 36 -16.31 -1.62 -10.53
N ARG A 37 -15.27 -0.88 -10.11
CA ARG A 37 -13.91 -1.40 -9.92
C ARG A 37 -13.64 -1.92 -8.50
N GLY A 38 -14.59 -1.77 -7.57
CA GLY A 38 -14.43 -2.18 -6.17
C GLY A 38 -14.80 -1.08 -5.17
N PRO A 39 -14.47 -1.30 -3.88
CA PRO A 39 -14.72 -0.32 -2.83
C PRO A 39 -13.86 0.92 -3.01
N VAL A 40 -14.47 2.10 -2.93
CA VAL A 40 -13.81 3.40 -3.08
C VAL A 40 -14.09 4.25 -1.84
N LEU A 41 -13.04 4.85 -1.29
CA LEU A 41 -13.12 5.78 -0.17
C LEU A 41 -13.07 7.21 -0.70
N LEU A 42 -14.15 7.96 -0.54
CA LEU A 42 -14.25 9.36 -0.93
C LEU A 42 -13.83 10.26 0.23
N THR A 43 -12.79 11.05 0.03
CA THR A 43 -12.24 12.02 0.99
C THR A 43 -12.39 13.44 0.47
N ASP A 44 -11.97 14.43 1.24
CA ASP A 44 -11.93 15.83 0.78
C ASP A 44 -10.88 16.03 -0.34
N ASP A 45 -9.69 15.41 -0.17
CA ASP A 45 -8.59 15.49 -1.14
C ASP A 45 -8.75 14.62 -2.41
N GLY A 46 -9.77 13.77 -2.50
CA GLY A 46 -9.94 12.87 -3.64
C GLY A 46 -10.60 11.53 -3.32
N ALA A 47 -10.34 10.54 -4.18
CA ALA A 47 -10.90 9.20 -4.08
C ALA A 47 -9.78 8.17 -4.04
N TRP A 48 -9.96 7.16 -3.18
CA TRP A 48 -9.02 6.05 -3.03
C TRP A 48 -9.69 4.73 -3.37
N LEU A 49 -9.14 3.97 -4.31
CA LEU A 49 -9.55 2.59 -4.55
C LEU A 49 -8.98 1.69 -3.46
N LEU A 50 -9.84 0.99 -2.74
CA LEU A 50 -9.43 0.12 -1.65
C LEU A 50 -9.18 -1.31 -2.16
N GLU A 51 -7.95 -1.76 -2.05
CA GLU A 51 -7.56 -3.14 -2.34
C GLU A 51 -7.54 -3.91 -1.01
N THR A 52 -8.49 -4.83 -0.83
CA THR A 52 -8.57 -5.65 0.38
C THR A 52 -9.25 -6.98 0.12
N GLU A 53 -8.86 -8.00 0.87
CA GLU A 53 -9.52 -9.31 0.89
C GLU A 53 -10.73 -9.33 1.84
N LYS A 54 -10.91 -8.28 2.66
CA LYS A 54 -12.02 -8.18 3.60
C LYS A 54 -13.28 -7.70 2.89
N ASP A 55 -14.43 -8.29 3.24
CA ASP A 55 -15.71 -7.78 2.79
C ASP A 55 -16.05 -6.47 3.53
N LEU A 56 -16.12 -5.37 2.77
CA LEU A 56 -16.45 -4.04 3.31
C LEU A 56 -17.91 -3.66 3.08
N ARG A 57 -18.78 -4.59 2.62
CA ARG A 57 -20.16 -4.24 2.20
C ARG A 57 -20.99 -3.68 3.35
N SER A 58 -20.77 -4.18 4.57
CA SER A 58 -21.43 -3.68 5.78
C SER A 58 -21.08 -2.23 6.13
N LEU A 59 -19.96 -1.73 5.61
CA LEU A 59 -19.47 -0.38 5.86
C LEU A 59 -19.83 0.61 4.73
N VAL A 60 -20.41 0.13 3.62
CA VAL A 60 -20.76 0.97 2.48
C VAL A 60 -21.79 2.03 2.90
N GLY A 61 -21.57 3.27 2.48
CA GLY A 61 -22.37 4.42 2.83
C GLY A 61 -21.94 5.11 4.14
N GLN A 62 -21.09 4.48 4.95
CA GLN A 62 -20.59 5.03 6.20
C GLN A 62 -19.27 5.79 6.00
N THR A 63 -19.00 6.75 6.88
CA THR A 63 -17.66 7.31 7.03
C THR A 63 -16.79 6.30 7.77
N ILE A 64 -15.67 5.90 7.16
CA ILE A 64 -14.72 4.94 7.71
C ILE A 64 -13.32 5.51 7.76
N VAL A 65 -12.50 4.91 8.60
CA VAL A 65 -11.04 5.02 8.56
C VAL A 65 -10.50 3.78 7.89
N ALA A 66 -9.70 3.95 6.84
CA ALA A 66 -8.91 2.91 6.21
C ALA A 66 -7.42 3.18 6.45
N GLU A 67 -6.67 2.16 6.87
CA GLU A 67 -5.23 2.22 7.06
C GLU A 67 -4.56 1.10 6.27
N GLY A 68 -3.47 1.45 5.60
CA GLY A 68 -2.77 0.51 4.74
C GLY A 68 -1.61 1.13 3.99
N GLU A 69 -1.15 0.44 2.97
CA GLU A 69 -0.03 0.85 2.14
C GLU A 69 -0.52 1.54 0.87
N ARG A 70 -0.01 2.75 0.58
CA ARG A 70 -0.26 3.38 -0.71
C ARG A 70 0.41 2.56 -1.81
N HIS A 71 -0.37 2.19 -2.81
CA HIS A 71 0.12 1.51 -4.00
C HIS A 71 -0.32 2.31 -5.24
N GLY A 72 0.63 2.75 -6.06
CA GLY A 72 0.30 3.63 -7.19
C GLY A 72 -0.25 5.00 -6.78
N LEU A 73 -1.03 5.62 -7.68
CA LEU A 73 -1.49 7.00 -7.52
C LEU A 73 -2.65 7.10 -6.53
N ASP A 74 -3.67 6.26 -6.70
CA ASP A 74 -4.96 6.34 -5.99
C ASP A 74 -5.39 5.02 -5.35
N HIS A 75 -4.53 3.99 -5.34
CA HIS A 75 -4.86 2.75 -4.64
C HIS A 75 -4.29 2.73 -3.22
N LEU A 76 -5.08 2.17 -2.32
CA LEU A 76 -4.69 1.90 -0.94
C LEU A 76 -4.90 0.40 -0.69
N ARG A 77 -3.81 -0.33 -0.44
CA ARG A 77 -3.88 -1.71 0.01
C ARG A 77 -4.21 -1.71 1.49
N VAL A 78 -5.46 -2.03 1.83
CA VAL A 78 -6.02 -1.82 3.17
C VAL A 78 -5.77 -3.03 4.06
N ASP A 79 -5.03 -2.81 5.14
CA ASP A 79 -4.83 -3.78 6.23
C ASP A 79 -5.97 -3.69 7.25
N TYR A 80 -6.47 -2.47 7.47
CA TYR A 80 -7.46 -2.14 8.50
C TYR A 80 -8.52 -1.17 7.98
N ALA A 81 -9.78 -1.51 8.21
CA ALA A 81 -10.93 -0.65 7.92
C ALA A 81 -11.94 -0.73 9.07
N ALA A 82 -12.42 0.41 9.55
CA ALA A 82 -13.43 0.48 10.59
C ALA A 82 -14.27 1.76 10.48
N PRO A 83 -15.51 1.80 11.00
CA PRO A 83 -16.28 3.02 11.11
C PRO A 83 -15.46 4.13 11.76
N ALA A 84 -15.48 5.32 11.17
CA ALA A 84 -14.93 6.51 11.79
C ALA A 84 -15.87 6.87 12.95
N ARG A 85 -15.58 6.31 14.13
CA ARG A 85 -16.33 6.67 15.33
C ARG A 85 -16.10 8.14 15.60
N ASP A 86 -17.14 8.93 15.42
CA ASP A 86 -17.28 10.24 16.03
C ASP A 86 -17.26 9.99 17.55
N ARG A 87 -16.18 10.42 18.21
CA ARG A 87 -16.13 10.35 19.66
C ARG A 87 -17.09 11.45 20.16
N PRO A 88 -18.13 11.12 20.94
CA PRO A 88 -18.98 12.14 21.54
C PRO A 88 -18.19 13.04 22.49
#